data_AF-A0AAD5YXE5-F1
#
_entry.id   AF-A0AAD5YXE5-F1
#
_cell.length_a   1.000
_cell.length_b   1.000
_cell.length_c   1.000
_cell.angle_alpha   90.00
_cell.angle_beta   90.00
_cell.angle_gamma   90.00
#
_symmetry.space_group_name_H-M   'P 1'
#
loop_
_entity.id
_entity.type
_entity.pdbx_description
1 polymer ?
#
loop_
_entity_poly.entity_id
_entity_poly.type
_entity_poly.pdbx_seq_one_letter_code
_entity_poly.pdbx_strand_id
1 'polypeptide(L)'
;MPQALDFTSNVYLSITLSSSSSLFSSPSSLASTSSSLTYQGPVGSLPDVQLYSIPKPNWGNIQEEVLSDIRGREGVVRVDIVQPPRQRKKRDEL
;
A
#
# COMPACT_ATOMS: atom_id res chain seq x y z
N MET A 1 -12.01 -13.47 -8.37
CA MET A 1 -10.92 -14.42 -8.10
C MET A 1 -10.10 -13.87 -6.95
N PRO A 2 -9.79 -14.64 -5.89
CA PRO A 2 -8.96 -14.13 -4.80
C PRO A 2 -7.58 -13.83 -5.37
N GLN A 3 -7.20 -12.57 -5.33
CA GLN A 3 -5.91 -12.09 -5.81
C GLN A 3 -4.88 -12.69 -4.85
N ALA A 4 -4.12 -13.68 -5.33
CA ALA A 4 -3.06 -14.31 -4.58
C ALA A 4 -1.95 -13.28 -4.38
N LEU A 5 -2.06 -12.50 -3.30
CA LEU A 5 -1.07 -11.51 -2.92
C LEU A 5 0.14 -12.25 -2.36
N ASP A 6 1.27 -12.15 -3.06
CA ASP A 6 2.48 -12.89 -2.78
C ASP A 6 3.32 -12.15 -1.72
N PHE A 7 2.88 -12.21 -0.46
CA PHE A 7 3.53 -11.55 0.68
C PHE A 7 4.95 -12.09 0.97
N THR A 8 5.32 -13.20 0.34
CA THR A 8 6.67 -13.80 0.43
C THR A 8 7.68 -12.99 -0.38
N SER A 9 7.30 -12.57 -1.59
CA SER A 9 8.19 -11.85 -2.51
C SER A 9 7.92 -10.34 -2.54
N ASN A 10 6.70 -9.91 -2.21
CA ASN A 10 6.26 -8.53 -2.29
C ASN A 10 5.74 -8.03 -0.94
N VAL A 11 5.98 -6.76 -0.67
CA VAL A 11 5.35 -5.98 0.40
C VAL A 11 4.19 -5.24 -0.23
N TYR A 12 3.04 -5.27 0.43
CA TYR A 12 1.87 -4.53 -0.01
C TYR A 12 1.69 -3.31 0.88
N LEU A 13 1.26 -2.20 0.30
CA LEU A 13 0.97 -0.95 0.99
C LEU A 13 -0.41 -0.46 0.62
N SER A 14 -1.21 -0.17 1.64
CA SER A 14 -2.48 0.50 1.51
C SER A 14 -2.28 1.98 1.80
N ILE A 15 -2.50 2.81 0.79
CA ILE A 15 -2.39 4.25 0.87
C ILE A 15 -3.81 4.82 0.87
N THR A 16 -4.17 5.52 1.93
CA THR A 16 -5.41 6.28 2.02
C THR A 16 -5.18 7.66 1.43
N LEU A 17 -5.92 7.95 0.37
CA LEU A 17 -5.92 9.23 -0.31
C LEU A 17 -7.11 10.07 0.18
N SER A 18 -6.91 11.39 0.21
CA SER A 18 -7.97 12.34 0.51
C SER A 18 -8.80 12.56 -0.75
N SER A 19 -10.11 12.43 -0.64
CA SER A 19 -11.08 12.69 -1.72
C SER A 19 -11.04 14.12 -2.25
N SER A 20 -10.41 15.06 -1.53
CA SER A 20 -10.20 16.43 -1.99
C SER A 20 -8.92 16.64 -2.81
N SER A 21 -8.07 15.61 -2.99
CA SER A 21 -6.80 15.72 -3.71
C SER A 21 -6.90 15.14 -5.13
N SER A 22 -6.11 15.72 -6.03
CA SER A 22 -5.90 15.22 -7.40
C SER A 22 -5.45 13.76 -7.45
N LEU A 23 -4.79 13.25 -6.40
CA LEU A 23 -4.40 11.85 -6.29
C LEU A 23 -5.59 10.90 -6.20
N PHE A 24 -6.72 11.34 -5.65
CA PHE A 24 -7.95 10.53 -5.61
C PHE A 24 -8.50 10.26 -7.01
N SER A 25 -8.33 11.22 -7.93
CA SER A 25 -8.72 11.07 -9.33
C SER A 25 -7.69 10.28 -10.15
N SER A 26 -6.41 10.29 -9.75
CA SER A 26 -5.32 9.63 -10.48
C SER A 26 -4.34 8.91 -9.53
N PRO A 27 -4.74 7.78 -8.94
CA PRO A 27 -3.89 7.04 -8.00
C PRO A 27 -2.66 6.40 -8.69
N SER A 28 -2.77 6.05 -9.97
CA SER A 28 -1.68 5.51 -10.78
C SER A 28 -0.49 6.48 -10.96
N SER A 29 -0.71 7.79 -10.83
CA SER A 29 0.35 8.80 -10.88
C SER A 29 1.35 8.67 -9.73
N LEU A 30 0.91 8.12 -8.60
CA LEU A 30 1.75 7.89 -7.43
C LEU A 30 2.70 6.70 -7.65
N ALA A 31 2.21 5.62 -8.28
CA ALA A 31 3.05 4.50 -8.70
C ALA A 31 4.04 4.88 -9.82
N SER A 32 3.65 5.77 -10.74
CA SER A 32 4.54 6.21 -11.82
C SER A 32 5.77 7.00 -11.33
N THR A 33 5.76 7.47 -10.08
CA THR A 33 6.87 8.26 -9.53
C THR A 33 7.97 7.37 -8.96
N SER A 34 7.58 6.24 -8.37
CA SER A 34 8.52 5.30 -7.76
C SER A 34 8.63 4.06 -8.63
N SER A 35 9.76 3.87 -9.30
CA SER A 35 10.00 2.71 -10.18
C SER A 35 9.86 1.35 -9.49
N SER A 36 9.91 1.34 -8.15
CA SER A 36 9.73 0.13 -7.33
C SER A 36 8.29 -0.07 -6.84
N LEU A 37 7.39 0.89 -7.07
CA LEU A 37 5.98 0.84 -6.65
C LEU A 37 5.11 0.38 -7.82
N THR A 38 4.39 -0.72 -7.64
CA THR A 38 3.41 -1.19 -8.62
C THR A 38 2.01 -0.94 -8.09
N TYR A 39 1.19 -0.20 -8.83
CA TYR A 39 -0.22 -0.01 -8.49
C TYR A 39 -0.99 -1.30 -8.76
N GLN A 40 -1.69 -1.81 -7.74
CA GLN A 40 -2.50 -3.03 -7.85
C GLN A 40 -3.99 -2.72 -8.00
N GLY A 41 -4.46 -1.59 -7.48
CA GLY A 41 -5.88 -1.21 -7.52
C GLY A 41 -6.41 -0.78 -6.15
N PRO A 42 -7.71 -0.45 -6.05
CA PRO A 42 -8.34 -0.12 -4.78
C PRO A 42 -8.47 -1.34 -3.85
N VAL A 43 -8.43 -1.09 -2.53
CA VAL A 43 -8.58 -2.13 -1.50
C VAL A 43 -10.06 -2.43 -1.27
N GLY A 44 -10.54 -3.53 -1.87
CA GLY A 44 -11.91 -4.00 -1.69
C GLY A 44 -12.92 -3.00 -2.26
N SER A 45 -13.80 -2.48 -1.42
CA SER A 45 -14.85 -1.52 -1.80
C SER A 45 -14.51 -0.07 -1.41
N LEU A 46 -13.30 0.21 -0.92
CA LEU A 46 -12.88 1.55 -0.52
C LEU A 46 -12.14 2.24 -1.68
N PRO A 47 -12.76 3.21 -2.36
CA PRO A 47 -12.12 3.91 -3.49
C PRO A 47 -11.03 4.88 -3.04
N ASP A 48 -11.04 5.27 -1.77
CA ASP A 48 -10.07 6.17 -1.15
C ASP A 48 -8.79 5.42 -0.74
N VAL A 49 -8.86 4.10 -0.60
CA VAL A 49 -7.73 3.27 -0.19
C VAL A 49 -7.20 2.51 -1.39
N GLN A 50 -5.97 2.84 -1.77
CA GLN A 50 -5.30 2.31 -2.94
C GLN A 50 -4.18 1.36 -2.52
N LEU A 51 -4.11 0.21 -3.18
CA LEU A 51 -3.14 -0.84 -2.93
C LEU A 51 -1.97 -0.74 -3.90
N TYR A 52 -0.78 -0.82 -3.33
CA TYR A 52 0.48 -0.85 -4.07
C TYR A 52 1.31 -2.04 -3.61
N SER A 53 2.17 -2.55 -4.48
CA SER A 53 3.10 -3.63 -4.19
C SER A 53 4.53 -3.24 -4.52
N ILE A 54 5.47 -3.66 -3.68
CA ILE A 54 6.90 -3.39 -3.81
C ILE A 54 7.66 -4.71 -3.58
N PRO A 55 8.69 -5.03 -4.38
CA PRO A 55 9.54 -6.19 -4.12
C PRO A 55 10.27 -6.05 -2.78
N LYS A 56 10.12 -7.06 -1.91
CA LYS A 56 10.79 -7.15 -0.60
C LYS A 56 12.30 -6.86 -0.59
N PRO A 57 13.12 -7.34 -1.55
CA PRO A 57 14.56 -7.09 -1.51
C PRO A 57 14.89 -5.59 -1.55
N ASN A 58 14.06 -4.78 -2.20
CA ASN A 58 14.29 -3.35 -2.29
C ASN A 58 13.66 -2.61 -1.11
N TRP A 59 12.52 -3.10 -0.60
CA TRP A 59 11.73 -2.46 0.46
C TRP A 59 12.58 -2.07 1.68
N GLY A 60 13.46 -2.93 2.17
CA GLY A 60 14.25 -2.63 3.38
C GLY A 60 15.10 -1.36 3.29
N ASN A 61 15.61 -1.01 2.10
CA ASN A 61 16.44 0.18 1.90
C ASN A 61 15.62 1.39 1.43
N ILE A 62 14.57 1.16 0.64
CA ILE A 62 13.76 2.26 0.08
C ILE A 62 12.52 2.59 0.92
N GLN A 63 12.22 1.81 1.97
CA GLN A 63 11.01 1.98 2.78
C GLN A 63 10.89 3.41 3.30
N GLU A 64 11.93 3.93 3.93
CA GLU A 64 11.87 5.26 4.56
C GLU A 64 11.75 6.36 3.51
N GLU A 65 12.49 6.24 2.40
CA GLU A 65 12.42 7.16 1.27
C GLU A 65 11.02 7.16 0.65
N VAL A 66 10.50 5.98 0.32
CA VAL A 66 9.16 5.80 -0.27
C VAL A 66 8.07 6.29 0.68
N LEU A 67 8.12 5.93 1.96
CA LEU A 67 7.14 6.41 2.94
C LEU A 67 7.21 7.93 3.10
N SER A 68 8.40 8.51 3.07
CA SER A 68 8.58 9.97 3.18
C SER A 68 8.12 10.70 1.93
N ASP A 69 8.42 10.19 0.73
CA ASP A 69 7.95 10.74 -0.54
C ASP A 69 6.43 10.70 -0.62
N ILE A 70 5.83 9.55 -0.30
CA ILE A 70 4.38 9.37 -0.31
C ILE A 70 3.71 10.26 0.75
N ARG A 71 4.21 10.31 1.98
CA ARG A 71 3.64 11.18 3.04
C ARG A 71 3.85 12.67 2.75
N GLY A 72 4.90 13.03 2.02
CA GLY A 72 5.17 14.39 1.59
C GLY A 72 4.21 14.88 0.50
N ARG A 73 3.43 13.98 -0.12
CA ARG A 73 2.48 14.38 -1.17
C ARG A 73 1.18 14.93 -0.63
N GLU A 74 0.77 16.01 -1.25
CA GLU A 74 -0.50 16.66 -0.97
C GLU A 74 -1.67 15.73 -1.36
N GLY A 75 -2.40 15.29 -0.35
CA GLY A 75 -3.54 14.38 -0.51
C GLY A 75 -3.32 12.95 -0.05
N VAL A 76 -2.12 12.59 0.39
CA VAL A 76 -1.96 11.35 1.14
C VAL A 76 -2.38 11.60 2.59
N VAL A 77 -3.44 10.92 3.02
CA VAL A 77 -3.92 10.98 4.41
C VAL A 77 -3.12 10.01 5.25
N ARG A 78 -2.90 8.80 4.73
CA ARG A 78 -2.32 7.72 5.50
C ARG A 78 -1.62 6.71 4.60
N VAL A 79 -0.54 6.13 5.12
CA VAL A 79 0.16 5.02 4.49
C VAL A 79 0.29 3.91 5.52
N ASP A 80 -0.31 2.77 5.22
CA ASP A 80 -0.23 1.55 6.03
C ASP A 80 0.45 0.46 5.22
N ILE A 81 1.40 -0.21 5.86
CA ILE A 81 2.04 -1.40 5.30
C ILE A 81 1.09 -2.56 5.56
N VAL A 82 0.56 -3.14 4.49
CA VAL A 82 -0.26 -4.36 4.56
C VAL A 82 0.67 -5.50 4.92
N GLN A 83 0.78 -5.76 6.22
CA GLN A 83 1.41 -6.99 6.68
C GLN A 83 0.56 -8.17 6.21
N PRO A 84 1.19 -9.33 5.87
CA PRO A 84 0.42 -10.55 5.69
C PRO A 84 -0.50 -10.71 6.89
N PRO A 85 -1.74 -11.20 6.70
CA PRO A 85 -2.66 -11.39 7.80
C PRO A 85 -1.94 -12.22 8.86
N ARG A 86 -1.45 -11.54 9.89
CA ARG A 86 -0.96 -12.17 11.10
C ARG A 86 -2.20 -12.83 11.62
N GLN A 87 -2.32 -14.12 11.31
CA GLN A 87 -3.31 -15.02 11.81
C GLN A 87 -3.47 -14.65 13.28
N ARG A 88 -4.56 -13.95 13.61
CA ARG A 88 -4.91 -13.72 15.00
C ARG A 88 -5.01 -15.14 15.53
N LYS A 89 -3.98 -15.59 16.26
CA LYS A 89 -4.13 -16.73 17.15
C LYS A 89 -5.33 -16.32 17.97
N LYS A 90 -6.48 -16.95 17.70
CA LYS A 90 -7.54 -17.04 18.69
C LYS A 90 -6.79 -17.45 19.95
N ARG A 91 -6.80 -16.55 20.94
CA ARG A 91 -6.48 -16.89 22.31
C ARG A 91 -7.51 -17.96 22.63
N ASP A 92 -7.08 -19.21 22.52
CA ASP A 92 -7.84 -20.35 22.97
C ASP A 92 -7.88 -20.18 24.48
N GLU A 93 -9.02 -19.70 24.97
CA GLU A 93 -9.37 -19.75 26.37
C GLU A 93 -9.98 -21.14 26.55
N LEU A 94 -9.23 -22.07 27.14
CA LEU A 94 -9.71 -23.21 27.93
C LEU A 94 -8.54 -23.96 28.58
#